data_AF-A0A0F4V186-F1
#
_entry.id   AF-A0A0F4V186-F1
#
_cell.length_a   1.000
_cell.length_b   1.000
_cell.length_c   1.000
_cell.angle_alpha   90.00
_cell.angle_beta   90.00
_cell.angle_gamma   90.00
#
_symmetry.space_group_name_H-M   'P 1'
#
loop_
_entity.id
_entity.type
_entity.pdbx_description
1 polymer ?
#
loop_
_entity_poly.entity_id
_entity_poly.type
_entity_poly.pdbx_seq_one_letter_code
_entity_poly.pdbx_strand_id
1 'polypeptide(L)' 'MTGPTSGHPTPIQTYETFSSVSILLLDLAESLDDKPRHLAMAIYQLSELGLLRVERSLENEMAIKTT' A
#
# COMPACT_ATOMS: atom_id res chain seq x y z
N MET A 1 -3.94 -14.33 22.26
CA MET A 1 -3.19 -13.62 21.20
C MET A 1 -2.66 -14.68 20.22
N THR A 2 -3.51 -15.24 19.35
CA THR A 2 -3.11 -16.27 18.37
C THR A 2 -4.10 -16.35 17.21
N GLY A 3 -3.62 -16.13 15.97
CA GLY A 3 -4.18 -16.66 14.69
C GLY A 3 -5.01 -15.68 13.82
N PRO A 4 -4.90 -15.72 12.47
CA PRO A 4 -4.37 -16.82 11.66
C PRO A 4 -2.97 -16.59 11.05
N THR A 5 -2.18 -17.65 11.07
CA THR A 5 -1.28 -18.05 9.98
C THR A 5 -2.13 -18.42 8.78
N SER A 6 -2.25 -17.52 7.82
CA SER A 6 -2.72 -17.81 6.46
C SER A 6 -1.68 -17.21 5.54
N GLY A 7 -1.39 -17.82 4.38
CA GLY A 7 -0.43 -17.25 3.43
C GLY A 7 -0.84 -15.89 2.83
N HIS A 8 -1.89 -15.25 3.36
CA HIS A 8 -2.42 -13.97 2.90
C HIS A 8 -1.95 -12.85 3.83
N PRO A 9 -1.46 -11.72 3.27
CA PRO A 9 -0.98 -10.59 4.06
C PRO A 9 -2.12 -9.96 4.88
N THR A 10 -1.82 -9.56 6.11
CA THR A 10 -2.77 -8.79 6.93
C THR A 10 -2.98 -7.39 6.34
N PRO A 11 -4.05 -6.66 6.72
CA PRO A 11 -4.22 -5.27 6.28
C PRO A 11 -3.03 -4.37 6.65
N ILE A 12 -2.40 -4.58 7.81
CA ILE A 12 -1.20 -3.84 8.22
C ILE A 12 -0.02 -4.17 7.30
N GLN A 13 0.24 -5.46 7.05
CA GLN A 13 1.32 -5.88 6.14
C GLN A 13 1.10 -5.38 4.70
N THR A 14 -0.17 -5.35 4.27
CA THR A 14 -0.55 -4.84 2.96
C THR A 14 -0.31 -3.33 2.88
N TYR A 15 -0.62 -2.59 3.94
CA TYR A 15 -0.35 -1.15 4.05
C TYR A 15 1.16 -0.87 3.99
N GLU A 16 1.96 -1.58 4.79
CA GLU A 16 3.42 -1.45 4.79
C GLU A 16 4.03 -1.75 3.41
N THR A 17 3.47 -2.74 2.71
CA THR A 17 3.91 -3.11 1.35
C THR A 17 3.62 -1.98 0.36
N PHE A 18 2.39 -1.48 0.29
CA PHE A 18 2.03 -0.39 -0.61
C PHE A 18 2.81 0.90 -0.29
N SER A 19 2.96 1.22 1.00
CA SER A 19 3.76 2.37 1.45
C SER A 19 5.21 2.27 0.99
N SER A 20 5.84 1.09 1.13
CA SER A 20 7.20 0.84 0.66
C SER A 20 7.30 0.93 -0.87
N VAL A 21 6.33 0.39 -1.60
CA VAL A 21 6.27 0.47 -3.07
C VAL A 21 6.13 1.92 -3.53
N SER A 22 5.32 2.73 -2.86
CA SER A 22 5.16 4.15 -3.17
C SER A 22 6.48 4.92 -3.03
N ILE A 23 7.25 4.67 -1.96
CA ILE A 23 8.57 5.29 -1.76
C ILE A 23 9.52 4.88 -2.89
N LEU A 24 9.63 3.57 -3.19
CA LEU A 24 10.50 3.06 -4.24
C LEU A 24 10.13 3.60 -5.63
N LEU A 25 8.83 3.81 -5.90
CA LEU A 25 8.37 4.38 -7.17
C LEU A 25 8.72 5.86 -7.31
N LEU A 26 8.73 6.62 -6.22
CA LEU A 26 9.19 8.00 -6.23
C LEU A 26 10.70 8.06 -6.48
N ASP A 27 11.50 7.27 -5.76
CA ASP A 27 12.95 7.17 -5.97
C ASP A 27 13.28 6.74 -7.41
N LEU A 28 12.51 5.78 -7.95
CA LEU A 28 12.64 5.33 -9.33
C LEU A 28 12.23 6.42 -10.32
N ALA A 29 11.14 7.16 -10.06
CA ALA A 29 10.67 8.24 -10.92
C ALA A 29 11.66 9.41 -10.97
N GLU A 30 12.41 9.66 -9.90
CA GLU A 30 13.51 10.64 -9.89
C GLU A 30 14.70 10.20 -10.75
N SER A 31 14.94 8.89 -10.84
CA SER A 31 16.03 8.29 -11.63
C SER A 31 15.68 8.09 -13.11
N LEU A 32 14.45 8.41 -13.52
CA LEU A 32 13.93 8.19 -14.87
C LEU A 32 13.53 9.50 -15.53
N ASP A 33 13.63 9.55 -16.86
CA ASP A 33 13.17 10.67 -17.68
C ASP A 33 11.97 10.30 -18.55
N ASP A 34 11.17 11.30 -18.93
CA ASP A 34 10.11 11.21 -19.94
C ASP A 34 9.09 10.06 -19.69
N LYS A 35 8.91 9.15 -20.65
CA LYS A 35 7.87 8.11 -20.63
C LYS A 35 8.02 7.09 -19.48
N PRO A 36 9.20 6.53 -19.18
CA PRO A 36 9.40 5.69 -17.99
C PRO A 36 9.01 6.39 -16.67
N ARG A 37 9.32 7.68 -16.52
CA ARG A 37 8.92 8.46 -15.35
C ARG A 37 7.41 8.59 -15.25
N HIS A 38 6.73 8.89 -16.35
CA HIS A 38 5.27 8.97 -16.35
C HIS A 38 4.61 7.63 -15.99
N LEU A 39 5.18 6.51 -16.44
CA LEU A 39 4.71 5.18 -16.05
C LEU A 39 4.93 4.90 -14.57
N ALA A 40 6.11 5.21 -14.02
CA ALA A 40 6.40 5.08 -12.59
C ALA A 40 5.42 5.92 -11.75
N MET A 41 5.15 7.16 -12.16
CA MET A 41 4.18 8.03 -11.50
C MET A 41 2.74 7.50 -11.59
N ALA A 42 2.33 6.91 -12.71
CA ALA A 42 1.02 6.28 -12.84
C ALA A 42 0.88 5.08 -11.90
N ILE A 43 1.92 4.25 -11.77
CA ILE A 43 1.93 3.13 -10.81
C ILE A 43 1.91 3.66 -9.37
N TYR A 44 2.65 4.73 -9.07
CA TYR A 44 2.63 5.38 -7.75
C TYR A 44 1.20 5.80 -7.38
N GLN A 45 0.51 6.50 -8.28
CA GLN A 45 -0.87 6.92 -8.07
C GLN A 45 -1.82 5.74 -7.83
N LEU A 46 -1.64 4.63 -8.54
CA LEU A 46 -2.42 3.40 -8.32
C LEU A 46 -2.10 2.76 -6.96
N SER A 47 -0.84 2.77 -6.53
CA SER A 47 -0.41 2.29 -5.21
C SER A 47 -1.03 3.14 -4.09
N GLU A 48 -1.07 4.46 -4.23
CA GLU A 48 -1.73 5.37 -3.27
C GLU A 48 -3.24 5.10 -3.16
N LEU A 49 -3.91 4.84 -4.28
CA LEU A 49 -5.32 4.41 -4.26
C LEU A 49 -5.51 3.07 -3.53
N GLY A 50 -4.54 2.16 -3.67
CA GLY A 50 -4.48 0.91 -2.89
C GLY A 50 -4.33 1.19 -1.40
N LEU A 51 -3.43 2.10 -1.03
CA LEU A 51 -3.18 2.52 0.36
C LEU A 51 -4.46 3.01 1.04
N LEU A 52 -5.18 3.95 0.41
CA LEU A 52 -6.45 4.48 0.91
C LEU A 52 -7.52 3.39 1.13
N ARG A 53 -7.50 2.33 0.30
CA ARG A 53 -8.44 1.22 0.45
C ARG A 53 -8.07 0.32 1.63
N VAL A 54 -6.78 0.11 1.86
CA VAL A 54 -6.27 -0.67 3.00
C VAL A 54 -6.45 0.09 4.31
N GLU A 55 -6.21 1.41 4.33
CA GLU A 55 -6.49 2.27 5.49
C GLU A 55 -7.95 2.17 5.92
N ARG A 56 -8.91 2.27 4.99
CA ARG A 56 -10.32 2.06 5.32
C ARG A 56 -10.63 0.65 5.83
N SER A 57 -9.92 -0.36 5.32
CA SER A 57 -10.08 -1.73 5.83
C SER A 57 -9.56 -1.85 7.26
N LEU A 58 -8.44 -1.20 7.59
CA LEU A 58 -7.86 -1.14 8.93
C LEU A 58 -8.79 -0.42 9.92
N GLU A 59 -9.32 0.75 9.52
CA GLU A 59 -10.31 1.50 10.31
C GLU A 59 -11.52 0.64 10.64
N ASN A 60 -12.06 -0.09 9.66
CA ASN A 60 -13.19 -1.00 9.85
C ASN A 60 -12.86 -2.17 10.79
N GLU A 61 -11.68 -2.79 10.68
CA GLU A 61 -11.28 -3.86 11.60
C GLU A 61 -11.08 -3.37 13.04
N MET A 62 -10.55 -2.16 13.22
CA MET A 62 -10.39 -1.56 14.55
C MET A 62 -11.72 -1.14 15.17
N ALA A 63 -12.66 -0.64 14.36
CA ALA A 63 -14.02 -0.32 14.80
C ALA A 63 -14.76 -1.57 15.30
N ILE A 64 -14.62 -2.71 14.62
CA ILE A 64 -15.25 -3.98 15.02
C ILE A 64 -14.66 -4.53 16.33
N LYS A 65 -13.37 -4.31 16.60
CA LYS A 65 -12.73 -4.80 17.84
C LYS A 65 -13.08 -4.02 19.11
N THR A 66 -13.77 -2.88 18.99
CA THR A 66 -14.05 -1.97 20.11
C THR A 66 -15.50 -2.08 20.61
N THR A 67 -16.34 -2.93 20.00
CA THR A 67 -17.74 -3.19 20.41
C THR A 67 -17.89 -4.60 20.93
#